data_AF-A0A2Z4FMB9-F1
#
_entry.id   AF-A0A2Z4FMB9-F1
#
_cell.length_a   1.000
_cell.length_b   1.000
_cell.length_c   1.000
_cell.angle_alpha   90.00
_cell.angle_beta   90.00
_cell.angle_gamma   90.00
#
_symmetry.space_group_name_H-M   'P 1'
#
loop_
_entity.id
_entity.type
_entity.pdbx_description
1 polymer ?
#
loop_
_entity_poly.entity_id
_entity_poly.type
_entity_poly.pdbx_seq_one_letter_code
_entity_poly.pdbx_strand_id
1 'polypeptide(L)'
;MADSTFDFQMRKAVDAFHAEEMPRTLLMRHIATARQCLVPVRNPGANETPDLIWRGGPEGEGGHYVVYTDPEAFNVARGTGVFDGMPGGWVVVSARQLLASARESDGKGIQINPHTSLLLELSSEEVEELLSISHGSEVDEAILEAMAPPIAPGTLETIAAFSGFEIITRASQTLDLAPDSQGRKLLAVFTSAAGRDAYLASVGPQWAKHGPPMILTLTGIQLAEHMKSLDIDGVVFNCAGPVEPRALHPSLGRLILEAVAKADEEGGGGEEE
;
A
#
# COMPACT_ATOMS: atom_id res chain seq x y z
N MET A 1 -14.38 -4.71 -26.57
CA MET A 1 -14.81 -4.84 -25.16
C MET A 1 -14.07 -3.75 -24.42
N ALA A 2 -14.74 -2.65 -24.10
CA ALA A 2 -14.13 -1.55 -23.37
C ALA A 2 -14.08 -1.95 -21.90
N ASP A 3 -12.85 -2.11 -21.41
CA ASP A 3 -12.47 -2.56 -20.09
C ASP A 3 -12.85 -1.48 -19.06
N SER A 4 -14.00 -1.63 -18.39
CA SER A 4 -14.53 -0.64 -17.43
C SER A 4 -13.88 -0.75 -16.05
N THR A 5 -12.66 -1.25 -15.99
CA THR A 5 -12.04 -1.74 -14.74
C THR A 5 -10.79 -0.93 -14.35
N PHE A 6 -10.41 0.06 -15.15
CA PHE A 6 -9.24 0.90 -14.86
C PHE A 6 -9.62 2.12 -14.01
N ASP A 7 -8.98 2.22 -12.86
CA ASP A 7 -9.15 3.38 -11.98
C ASP A 7 -8.32 4.57 -12.50
N PHE A 8 -8.99 5.56 -13.10
CA PHE A 8 -8.35 6.73 -13.71
C PHE A 8 -7.84 7.76 -12.68
N GLN A 9 -7.71 7.42 -11.39
CA GLN A 9 -7.18 8.35 -10.38
C GLN A 9 -5.76 8.81 -10.71
N MET A 10 -4.90 7.90 -11.20
CA MET A 10 -3.53 8.26 -11.56
C MET A 10 -3.50 9.29 -12.70
N ARG A 11 -4.35 9.11 -13.73
CA ARG A 11 -4.50 10.09 -14.83
C ARG A 11 -4.93 11.46 -14.29
N LYS A 12 -5.98 11.49 -13.45
CA LYS A 12 -6.47 12.75 -12.86
C LYS A 12 -5.41 13.45 -12.00
N ALA A 13 -4.64 12.69 -11.21
CA ALA A 13 -3.57 13.25 -10.40
C ALA A 13 -2.44 13.85 -11.25
N VAL A 14 -2.07 13.17 -12.34
CA VAL A 14 -1.07 13.66 -13.30
C VAL A 14 -1.58 14.90 -14.04
N ASP A 15 -2.83 14.91 -14.50
CA ASP A 15 -3.44 16.06 -15.15
C ASP A 15 -3.49 17.28 -14.21
N ALA A 16 -3.90 17.09 -12.95
CA ALA A 16 -3.92 18.14 -11.92
C ALA A 16 -2.51 18.66 -11.58
N PHE A 17 -1.51 17.78 -11.57
CA PHE A 17 -0.11 18.17 -11.38
C PHE A 17 0.39 19.04 -12.54
N HIS A 18 0.09 18.65 -13.79
CA HIS A 18 0.43 19.45 -14.97
C HIS A 18 -0.29 20.79 -15.03
N ALA A 19 -1.51 20.87 -14.50
CA ALA A 19 -2.27 22.11 -14.35
C ALA A 19 -1.79 22.99 -13.18
N GLU A 20 -0.73 22.60 -12.46
CA GLU A 20 -0.23 23.26 -11.24
C GLU A 20 -1.25 23.32 -10.08
N GLU A 21 -2.30 22.48 -10.14
CA GLU A 21 -3.34 22.37 -9.11
C GLU A 21 -2.96 21.38 -7.99
N MET A 22 -1.93 20.55 -8.22
CA MET A 22 -1.46 19.54 -7.29
C MET A 22 0.06 19.66 -7.07
N PRO A 23 0.55 19.73 -5.82
CA PRO A 23 1.98 19.70 -5.53
C PRO A 23 2.56 18.28 -5.76
N ARG A 24 3.88 18.21 -6.05
CA ARG A 24 4.61 16.93 -6.26
C ARG A 24 4.38 15.93 -5.14
N THR A 25 4.36 16.37 -3.89
CA THR A 25 4.15 15.51 -2.72
C THR A 25 2.80 14.81 -2.73
N LEU A 26 1.73 15.47 -3.19
CA LEU A 26 0.43 14.83 -3.35
C LEU A 26 0.40 13.90 -4.55
N LEU A 27 1.03 14.25 -5.67
CA LEU A 27 1.16 13.34 -6.81
C LEU A 27 1.87 12.04 -6.42
N MET A 28 3.00 12.12 -5.70
CA MET A 28 3.73 10.94 -5.24
C MET A 28 2.87 10.05 -4.34
N ARG A 29 2.07 10.64 -3.44
CA ARG A 29 1.10 9.89 -2.62
C ARG A 29 0.05 9.20 -3.48
N HIS A 30 -0.52 9.87 -4.47
CA HIS A 30 -1.47 9.25 -5.39
C HIS A 30 -0.87 8.06 -6.16
N ILE A 31 0.41 8.15 -6.51
CA ILE A 31 1.13 7.04 -7.16
C ILE A 31 1.34 5.90 -6.18
N ALA A 32 1.80 6.20 -4.95
CA ALA A 32 2.04 5.18 -3.93
C ALA A 32 0.77 4.44 -3.51
N THR A 33 -0.41 5.08 -3.58
CA THR A 33 -1.69 4.44 -3.26
C THR A 33 -2.47 3.98 -4.50
N ALA A 34 -1.83 3.97 -5.69
CA ALA A 34 -2.49 3.52 -6.91
C ALA A 34 -2.67 1.99 -6.87
N ARG A 35 -3.93 1.54 -7.01
CA ARG A 35 -4.27 0.12 -7.10
C ARG A 35 -3.68 -0.55 -8.33
N GLN A 36 -3.58 0.22 -9.42
CA GLN A 36 -3.25 -0.28 -10.73
C GLN A 36 -2.29 0.69 -11.41
N CYS A 37 -1.06 0.22 -11.62
CA CYS A 37 -0.07 0.86 -12.46
C CYS A 37 0.08 0.02 -13.73
N LEU A 38 -0.13 0.62 -14.91
CA LEU A 38 0.22 -0.06 -16.16
C LEU A 38 1.72 0.06 -16.36
N VAL A 39 2.41 -1.07 -16.43
CA VAL A 39 3.85 -1.11 -16.69
C VAL A 39 4.08 -1.85 -18.01
N PRO A 40 4.88 -1.30 -18.94
CA PRO A 40 5.24 -2.00 -20.15
C PRO A 40 6.09 -3.23 -19.81
N VAL A 41 5.87 -4.33 -20.53
CA VAL A 41 6.67 -5.57 -20.40
C VAL A 41 7.19 -6.04 -21.74
N ARG A 42 8.35 -6.69 -21.74
CA ARG A 42 8.91 -7.27 -22.98
C ARG A 42 8.09 -8.48 -23.44
N ASN A 43 7.77 -9.38 -22.50
CA ASN A 43 7.04 -10.62 -22.76
C ASN A 43 5.83 -10.76 -21.82
N PRO A 44 4.63 -10.30 -22.20
CA PRO A 44 3.44 -10.35 -21.33
C PRO A 44 2.89 -11.75 -21.07
N GLY A 45 3.41 -12.80 -21.71
CA GLY A 45 2.93 -14.18 -21.60
C GLY A 45 3.87 -15.16 -20.90
N ALA A 46 4.98 -14.70 -20.32
CA ALA A 46 5.84 -15.56 -19.51
C ALA A 46 5.17 -15.79 -18.13
N ASN A 47 5.14 -17.03 -17.66
CA ASN A 47 4.63 -17.39 -16.32
C ASN A 47 5.55 -16.92 -15.17
N GLU A 48 6.60 -16.16 -15.47
CA GLU A 48 7.54 -15.60 -14.51
C GLU A 48 7.10 -14.19 -14.10
N THR A 49 7.64 -13.69 -12.99
CA THR A 49 7.47 -12.30 -12.56
C THR A 49 7.75 -11.39 -13.75
N PRO A 50 6.81 -10.51 -14.14
CA PRO A 50 6.98 -9.74 -15.36
C PRO A 50 8.27 -8.93 -15.27
N ASP A 51 9.17 -9.13 -16.23
CA ASP A 51 10.32 -8.24 -16.46
C ASP A 51 9.77 -6.87 -16.84
N LEU A 52 9.47 -6.08 -15.81
CA LEU A 52 9.03 -4.70 -15.94
C LEU A 52 10.05 -3.97 -16.79
N ILE A 53 9.60 -3.28 -17.83
CA ILE A 53 10.52 -2.55 -18.70
C ILE A 53 11.12 -1.40 -17.91
N TRP A 54 12.35 -1.68 -17.48
CA TRP A 54 13.33 -0.72 -17.04
C TRP A 54 13.93 -0.05 -18.28
N ARG A 55 13.81 1.27 -18.37
CA ARG A 55 14.56 2.06 -19.34
C ARG A 55 15.88 2.45 -18.71
N GLY A 56 16.98 1.90 -19.22
CA GLY A 56 18.27 2.56 -19.04
C GLY A 56 18.22 3.95 -19.65
N GLY A 57 18.70 4.97 -18.92
CA GLY A 57 19.12 6.21 -19.55
C GLY A 57 20.33 5.97 -20.48
N PRO A 58 20.89 7.02 -21.11
CA PRO A 58 22.21 6.96 -21.72
C PRO A 58 23.22 6.22 -20.82
N GLU A 59 24.18 5.50 -21.39
CA GLU A 59 25.18 4.73 -20.62
C GLU A 59 25.73 5.55 -19.43
N GLY A 60 25.49 5.06 -18.21
CA GLY A 60 25.95 5.68 -16.96
C GLY A 60 24.92 6.56 -16.22
N GLU A 61 23.76 6.86 -16.81
CA GLU A 61 22.76 7.73 -16.15
C GLU A 61 21.80 7.01 -15.21
N GLY A 62 21.84 5.68 -15.12
CA GLY A 62 20.87 4.90 -14.34
C GLY A 62 19.52 4.86 -15.04
N GLY A 63 18.73 3.81 -14.79
CA GLY A 63 17.44 3.65 -15.44
C GLY A 63 16.27 4.20 -14.65
N HIS A 64 15.15 4.41 -15.34
CA HIS A 64 13.86 4.76 -14.75
C HIS A 64 12.82 3.69 -15.10
N TYR A 65 11.88 3.50 -14.17
CA TYR A 65 10.70 2.68 -14.42
C TYR A 65 9.69 3.46 -15.23
N VAL A 66 9.11 2.82 -16.25
CA VAL A 66 8.06 3.44 -17.05
C VAL A 66 6.70 3.01 -16.52
N VAL A 67 5.80 3.96 -16.29
CA VAL A 67 4.42 3.71 -15.91
C VAL A 67 3.48 4.47 -16.82
N TYR A 68 2.32 3.90 -17.11
CA TYR A 68 1.24 4.54 -17.82
C TYR A 68 0.04 4.77 -16.93
N THR A 69 -0.60 5.91 -17.11
CA THR A 69 -1.83 6.26 -16.39
C THR A 69 -3.03 5.44 -16.84
N ASP A 70 -3.01 4.98 -18.09
CA ASP A 70 -4.11 4.24 -18.73
C ASP A 70 -3.66 3.58 -20.06
N PRO A 71 -4.48 2.68 -20.63
CA PRO A 71 -4.18 2.04 -21.92
C PRO A 71 -4.09 3.01 -23.11
N GLU A 72 -4.76 4.16 -23.07
CA GLU A 72 -4.70 5.16 -24.15
C GLU A 72 -3.30 5.79 -24.20
N ALA A 73 -2.76 6.18 -23.06
CA ALA A 73 -1.41 6.70 -22.89
C ALA A 73 -0.33 5.70 -23.37
N PHE A 74 -0.52 4.40 -23.11
CA PHE A 74 0.33 3.34 -23.65
C PHE A 74 0.28 3.29 -25.18
N ASN A 75 -0.93 3.29 -25.75
CA ASN A 75 -1.10 3.22 -27.20
C ASN A 75 -0.53 4.44 -27.93
N VAL A 76 -0.66 5.63 -27.36
CA VAL A 76 -0.02 6.85 -27.87
C VAL A 76 1.50 6.69 -27.89
N ALA A 77 2.11 6.26 -26.78
CA ALA A 77 3.56 6.09 -26.70
C ALA A 77 4.10 5.00 -27.64
N ARG A 78 3.29 3.96 -27.92
CA ARG A 78 3.64 2.94 -28.92
C ARG A 78 3.65 3.53 -30.34
N GLY A 79 2.72 4.44 -30.65
CA GLY A 79 2.64 5.11 -31.95
C GLY A 79 3.75 6.13 -32.22
N THR A 80 4.36 6.69 -31.17
CA THR A 80 5.42 7.71 -31.29
C THR A 80 6.83 7.14 -31.45
N GLY A 81 6.99 5.81 -31.40
CA GLY A 81 8.30 5.17 -31.54
C GLY A 81 9.25 5.50 -30.39
N VAL A 82 8.71 5.89 -29.23
CA VAL A 82 9.53 6.29 -28.07
C VAL A 82 10.46 5.16 -27.66
N PHE A 83 10.07 3.88 -27.82
CA PHE A 83 10.85 2.69 -27.47
C PHE A 83 11.75 2.16 -28.58
N ASP A 84 13.05 2.02 -28.26
CA ASP A 84 14.00 1.24 -29.05
C ASP A 84 13.76 -0.26 -28.77
N GLY A 85 12.86 -0.86 -29.54
CA GLY A 85 12.30 -2.19 -29.31
C GLY A 85 10.92 -2.12 -28.66
N MET A 86 9.88 -2.61 -29.36
CA MET A 86 8.51 -2.48 -28.88
C MET A 86 8.26 -3.34 -27.63
N PRO A 87 7.67 -2.79 -26.55
CA PRO A 87 7.06 -3.62 -25.53
C PRO A 87 6.06 -4.59 -26.18
N GLY A 88 6.18 -5.89 -25.90
CA GLY A 88 5.23 -6.90 -26.39
C GLY A 88 3.82 -6.69 -25.82
N GLY A 89 3.70 -5.95 -24.72
CA GLY A 89 2.44 -5.51 -24.12
C GLY A 89 2.67 -4.71 -22.84
N TRP A 90 1.66 -4.70 -21.98
CA TRP A 90 1.71 -4.15 -20.64
C TRP A 90 1.08 -5.13 -19.67
N VAL A 91 1.43 -5.01 -18.40
CA VAL A 91 0.77 -5.69 -17.28
C VAL A 91 0.27 -4.65 -16.29
N VAL A 92 -0.68 -5.06 -15.46
CA VAL A 92 -1.12 -4.26 -14.31
C VAL A 92 -0.37 -4.76 -13.09
N VAL A 93 0.29 -3.86 -12.38
CA VAL A 93 0.93 -4.13 -11.08
C VAL A 93 0.39 -3.18 -10.03
N SER A 94 0.50 -3.53 -8.76
CA SER A 94 0.23 -2.57 -7.69
C SER A 94 1.36 -1.53 -7.59
N ALA A 95 1.07 -0.38 -6.99
CA ALA A 95 2.10 0.61 -6.68
C ALA A 95 3.24 0.03 -5.84
N ARG A 96 2.94 -0.87 -4.90
CA ARG A 96 3.95 -1.55 -4.09
C ARG A 96 4.88 -2.41 -4.93
N GLN A 97 4.36 -3.22 -5.85
CA GLN A 97 5.17 -4.05 -6.73
C GLN A 97 6.10 -3.20 -7.61
N LEU A 98 5.59 -2.09 -8.15
CA LEU A 98 6.39 -1.12 -8.89
C LEU A 98 7.51 -0.52 -8.03
N LEU A 99 7.18 -0.04 -6.82
CA LEU A 99 8.15 0.59 -5.92
C LEU A 99 9.16 -0.41 -5.35
N ALA A 100 8.77 -1.66 -5.12
CA ALA A 100 9.67 -2.72 -4.67
C ALA A 100 10.70 -3.03 -5.75
N SER A 101 10.27 -3.09 -7.01
CA SER A 101 11.15 -3.23 -8.17
C SER A 101 12.09 -2.02 -8.29
N ALA A 102 11.56 -0.80 -8.07
CA ALA A 102 12.36 0.43 -8.06
C ALA A 102 13.49 0.41 -7.02
N ARG A 103 13.18 -0.06 -5.81
CA ARG A 103 14.15 -0.23 -4.72
C ARG A 103 15.28 -1.21 -5.08
N GLU A 104 14.95 -2.35 -5.70
CA GLU A 104 15.92 -3.41 -5.99
C GLU A 104 16.88 -3.06 -7.14
N SER A 105 16.44 -2.21 -8.08
CA SER A 105 17.16 -1.96 -9.33
C SER A 105 18.04 -0.71 -9.32
N ASP A 106 18.25 -0.08 -8.14
CA ASP A 106 18.90 1.24 -8.01
C ASP A 106 18.29 2.27 -8.99
N GLY A 107 16.99 2.14 -9.23
CA GLY A 107 16.26 2.96 -10.20
C GLY A 107 16.24 4.40 -9.71
N LYS A 108 16.63 5.35 -10.57
CA LYS A 108 16.70 6.77 -10.18
C LYS A 108 15.35 7.47 -10.19
N GLY A 109 14.30 6.82 -10.69
CA GLY A 109 12.98 7.42 -10.76
C GLY A 109 11.92 6.64 -11.52
N ILE A 110 10.74 7.25 -11.59
CA ILE A 110 9.55 6.76 -12.29
C ILE A 110 9.20 7.77 -13.38
N GLN A 111 9.27 7.36 -14.65
CA GLN A 111 8.75 8.12 -15.78
C GLN A 111 7.29 7.76 -16.01
N ILE A 112 6.41 8.75 -15.88
CA ILE A 112 4.97 8.58 -16.10
C ILE A 112 4.66 9.03 -17.51
N ASN A 113 3.97 8.19 -18.28
CA ASN A 113 3.60 8.46 -19.67
C ASN A 113 4.79 9.00 -20.46
N PRO A 114 5.68 8.17 -21.03
CA PRO A 114 6.94 8.62 -21.65
C PRO A 114 6.83 9.64 -22.78
N HIS A 115 5.64 9.86 -23.33
CA HIS A 115 5.36 10.95 -24.25
C HIS A 115 5.24 12.33 -23.55
N THR A 116 5.24 12.35 -22.22
CA THR A 116 5.31 13.52 -21.36
C THR A 116 6.72 13.69 -20.80
N SER A 117 7.04 14.90 -20.36
CA SER A 117 8.30 15.20 -19.68
C SER A 117 8.27 14.88 -18.17
N LEU A 118 7.28 14.12 -17.70
CA LEU A 118 7.10 13.84 -16.27
C LEU A 118 8.00 12.67 -15.82
N LEU A 119 9.18 13.02 -15.33
CA LEU A 119 10.08 12.13 -14.62
C LEU A 119 10.07 12.49 -13.13
N LEU A 120 9.73 11.51 -12.30
CA LEU A 120 9.85 11.61 -10.86
C LEU A 120 11.17 10.96 -10.44
N GLU A 121 12.20 11.77 -10.25
CA GLU A 121 13.42 11.32 -9.60
C GLU A 121 13.10 11.01 -8.14
N LEU A 122 13.53 9.84 -7.66
CA LEU A 122 13.27 9.37 -6.30
C LEU A 122 14.59 9.06 -5.62
N SER A 123 14.82 9.68 -4.47
CA SER A 123 15.85 9.26 -3.53
C SER A 123 15.48 7.92 -2.88
N SER A 124 16.47 7.19 -2.35
CA SER A 124 16.22 5.95 -1.61
C SER A 124 15.28 6.17 -0.41
N GLU A 125 15.38 7.32 0.26
CA GLU A 125 14.49 7.68 1.38
C GLU A 125 13.03 7.88 0.90
N GLU A 126 12.83 8.57 -0.22
CA GLU A 126 11.49 8.71 -0.82
C GLU A 126 10.92 7.36 -1.27
N VAL A 127 11.74 6.45 -1.83
CA VAL A 127 11.28 5.11 -2.21
C VAL A 127 10.78 4.34 -0.99
N GLU A 128 11.51 4.36 0.13
CA GLU A 128 11.09 3.69 1.37
C GLU A 128 9.82 4.33 1.97
N GLU A 129 9.71 5.67 1.94
CA GLU A 129 8.49 6.36 2.38
C GLU A 129 7.29 5.95 1.53
N LEU A 130 7.42 5.97 0.21
CA LEU A 130 6.34 5.60 -0.71
C LEU A 130 6.00 4.12 -0.61
N LEU A 131 6.99 3.24 -0.38
CA LEU A 131 6.76 1.83 -0.12
C LEU A 131 5.93 1.63 1.14
N SER A 132 6.28 2.32 2.23
CA SER A 132 5.52 2.29 3.48
C SER A 132 4.07 2.74 3.27
N ILE A 133 3.87 3.85 2.55
CA ILE A 133 2.54 4.36 2.20
C ILE A 133 1.75 3.33 1.35
N SER A 134 2.40 2.75 0.34
CA SER A 134 1.76 1.77 -0.55
C SER A 134 1.32 0.51 0.19
N HIS A 135 2.17 0.01 1.08
CA HIS A 135 1.87 -1.19 1.87
C HIS A 135 0.75 -0.93 2.87
N GLY A 136 0.76 0.23 3.57
CA GLY A 136 -0.33 0.62 4.45
C GLY A 136 -1.66 0.77 3.71
N SER A 137 -1.64 1.33 2.50
CA SER A 137 -2.84 1.46 1.65
C SER A 137 -3.40 0.11 1.20
N GLU A 138 -2.54 -0.82 0.75
CA GLU A 138 -2.97 -2.19 0.39
C GLU A 138 -3.62 -2.90 1.59
N VAL A 139 -3.07 -2.71 2.78
CA VAL A 139 -3.58 -3.33 4.00
C VAL A 139 -4.90 -2.70 4.45
N ASP A 140 -5.05 -1.38 4.32
CA ASP A 140 -6.33 -0.70 4.56
C ASP A 140 -7.44 -1.25 3.66
N GLU A 141 -7.13 -1.49 2.38
CA GLU A 141 -8.06 -2.10 1.44
C GLU A 141 -8.39 -3.55 1.83
N ALA A 142 -7.38 -4.35 2.16
CA ALA A 142 -7.58 -5.72 2.63
C ALA A 142 -8.44 -5.77 3.90
N ILE A 143 -8.25 -4.84 4.84
CA ILE A 143 -9.08 -4.72 6.05
C ILE A 143 -10.53 -4.42 5.67
N LEU A 144 -10.76 -3.49 4.74
CA LEU A 144 -12.11 -3.15 4.28
C LEU A 144 -12.78 -4.32 3.56
N GLU A 145 -12.04 -5.08 2.75
CA GLU A 145 -12.52 -6.29 2.08
C GLU A 145 -12.85 -7.39 3.09
N ALA A 146 -12.02 -7.58 4.13
CA ALA A 146 -12.26 -8.55 5.19
C ALA A 146 -13.56 -8.27 5.98
N MET A 147 -14.12 -7.06 5.90
CA MET A 147 -15.42 -6.73 6.50
C MET A 147 -16.62 -7.28 5.72
N ALA A 148 -16.45 -7.64 4.44
CA ALA A 148 -17.54 -8.01 3.55
C ALA A 148 -17.42 -9.49 3.13
N PRO A 149 -18.17 -10.42 3.75
CA PRO A 149 -18.15 -11.82 3.31
C PRO A 149 -18.81 -11.99 1.92
N PRO A 150 -18.28 -12.88 1.07
CA PRO A 150 -17.11 -13.73 1.29
C PRO A 150 -15.79 -12.95 1.22
N ILE A 151 -14.85 -13.25 2.13
CA ILE A 151 -13.51 -12.67 2.13
C ILE A 151 -12.76 -13.18 0.89
N ALA A 152 -12.14 -12.27 0.13
CA ALA A 152 -11.40 -12.63 -1.06
C ALA A 152 -10.14 -13.46 -0.71
N PRO A 153 -9.70 -14.39 -1.58
CA PRO A 153 -8.45 -15.12 -1.38
C PRO A 153 -7.26 -14.16 -1.27
N GLY A 154 -6.34 -14.41 -0.33
CA GLY A 154 -5.14 -13.58 -0.13
C GLY A 154 -5.35 -12.35 0.76
N THR A 155 -6.61 -11.96 1.07
CA THR A 155 -6.90 -10.79 1.90
C THR A 155 -6.33 -10.94 3.31
N LEU A 156 -6.51 -12.10 3.95
CA LEU A 156 -6.05 -12.33 5.32
C LEU A 156 -4.53 -12.45 5.40
N GLU A 157 -3.92 -13.06 4.38
CA GLU A 157 -2.48 -13.20 4.21
C GLU A 157 -1.81 -11.84 4.00
N THR A 158 -2.46 -10.95 3.24
CA THR A 158 -2.01 -9.57 3.04
C THR A 158 -1.97 -8.81 4.38
N ILE A 159 -3.03 -8.95 5.19
CA ILE A 159 -3.06 -8.36 6.53
C ILE A 159 -1.99 -8.99 7.42
N ALA A 160 -1.81 -10.31 7.38
CA ALA A 160 -0.83 -11.04 8.19
C ALA A 160 0.62 -10.61 7.88
N ALA A 161 0.94 -10.41 6.61
CA ALA A 161 2.27 -10.09 6.11
C ALA A 161 2.70 -8.64 6.44
N PHE A 162 1.77 -7.76 6.80
CA PHE A 162 2.10 -6.39 7.14
C PHE A 162 2.86 -6.30 8.47
N SER A 163 4.02 -5.64 8.48
CA SER A 163 4.88 -5.48 9.66
C SER A 163 4.84 -4.07 10.27
N GLY A 164 3.88 -3.25 9.86
CA GLY A 164 3.82 -1.83 10.19
C GLY A 164 2.60 -1.41 11.01
N PHE A 165 1.90 -2.35 11.67
CA PHE A 165 0.77 -1.98 12.51
C PHE A 165 1.28 -1.25 13.74
N GLU A 166 0.79 -0.06 13.99
CA GLU A 166 1.15 0.72 15.17
C GLU A 166 -0.01 0.73 16.16
N ILE A 167 0.28 0.45 17.42
CA ILE A 167 -0.63 0.70 18.54
C ILE A 167 0.04 1.67 19.51
N ILE A 168 -0.79 2.46 20.19
CA ILE A 168 -0.31 3.47 21.12
C ILE A 168 -0.55 3.00 22.55
N THR A 169 0.48 3.09 23.38
CA THR A 169 0.40 2.80 24.81
C THR A 169 0.75 4.03 25.63
N ARG A 170 0.14 4.14 26.81
CA ARG A 170 0.48 5.17 27.81
C ARG A 170 1.74 4.78 28.57
N ALA A 171 2.34 5.73 29.30
CA ALA A 171 3.53 5.47 30.12
C ALA A 171 3.34 4.34 31.15
N SER A 172 2.09 4.06 31.55
CA SER A 172 1.71 2.93 32.40
C SER A 172 1.59 1.60 31.65
N GLN A 173 2.02 1.53 30.39
CA GLN A 173 1.82 0.40 29.47
C GLN A 173 0.36 0.01 29.24
N THR A 174 -0.57 0.92 29.56
CA THR A 174 -1.98 0.73 29.23
C THR A 174 -2.22 1.07 27.77
N LEU A 175 -2.89 0.18 27.05
CA LEU A 175 -3.29 0.38 25.66
C LEU A 175 -4.24 1.58 25.56
N ASP A 176 -4.02 2.41 24.56
CA ASP A 176 -4.97 3.47 24.24
C ASP A 176 -6.10 2.92 23.36
N LEU A 177 -7.32 3.39 23.62
CA LEU A 177 -8.53 2.90 22.97
C LEU A 177 -9.06 3.93 21.97
N ALA A 178 -9.63 3.44 20.88
CA ALA A 178 -10.32 4.27 19.91
C ALA A 178 -11.54 4.94 20.56
N PRO A 179 -11.86 6.20 20.18
CA PRO A 179 -13.04 6.88 20.70
C PRO A 179 -14.32 6.12 20.32
N ASP A 180 -15.18 5.87 21.30
CA ASP A 180 -16.46 5.20 21.07
C ASP A 180 -17.58 5.84 21.91
N SER A 181 -18.67 6.22 21.26
CA SER A 181 -19.83 6.82 21.93
C SER A 181 -20.68 5.80 22.69
N GLN A 182 -20.48 4.50 22.43
CA GLN A 182 -21.20 3.40 23.06
C GLN A 182 -20.44 2.77 24.24
N GLY A 183 -19.24 3.27 24.56
CA GLY A 183 -18.44 2.82 25.69
C GLY A 183 -17.76 1.46 25.51
N ARG A 184 -17.65 0.96 24.27
CA ARG A 184 -16.94 -0.28 23.94
C ARG A 184 -15.43 -0.11 24.10
N LYS A 185 -14.74 -1.19 24.47
CA LYS A 185 -13.28 -1.28 24.50
C LYS A 185 -12.76 -1.55 23.09
N LEU A 186 -12.56 -0.51 22.31
CA LEU A 186 -12.07 -0.62 20.94
C LEU A 186 -10.56 -0.35 20.88
N LEU A 187 -9.75 -1.32 20.46
CA LEU A 187 -8.32 -1.09 20.28
C LEU A 187 -8.09 -0.18 19.06
N ALA A 188 -7.34 0.91 19.25
CA ALA A 188 -6.90 1.76 18.14
C ALA A 188 -5.64 1.17 17.49
N VAL A 189 -5.71 0.91 16.18
CA VAL A 189 -4.59 0.40 15.38
C VAL A 189 -4.37 1.32 14.19
N PHE A 190 -3.12 1.58 13.84
CA PHE A 190 -2.76 2.44 12.72
C PHE A 190 -1.95 1.66 11.70
N THR A 191 -2.29 1.82 10.43
CA THR A 191 -1.52 1.28 9.29
C THR A 191 -0.66 2.36 8.64
N SER A 192 -0.79 3.61 9.07
CA SER A 192 -0.02 4.74 8.58
C SER A 192 0.31 5.74 9.68
N ALA A 193 1.49 6.37 9.57
CA ALA A 193 1.89 7.46 10.44
C ALA A 193 0.90 8.64 10.37
N ALA A 194 0.32 8.92 9.20
CA ALA A 194 -0.66 9.99 9.04
C ALA A 194 -1.92 9.77 9.89
N GLY A 195 -2.46 8.54 9.93
CA GLY A 195 -3.60 8.18 10.78
C GLY A 195 -3.25 8.29 12.27
N ARG A 196 -2.07 7.78 12.65
CA ARG A 196 -1.55 7.89 14.03
C ARG A 196 -1.40 9.35 14.46
N ASP A 197 -0.77 10.17 13.65
CA ASP A 197 -0.49 11.58 13.97
C ASP A 197 -1.79 12.39 14.04
N ALA A 198 -2.76 12.13 13.16
CA ALA A 198 -4.10 12.71 13.24
C ALA A 198 -4.80 12.33 14.56
N TYR A 199 -4.69 11.06 14.98
CA TYR A 199 -5.22 10.62 16.25
C TYR A 199 -4.56 11.34 17.42
N LEU A 200 -3.22 11.33 17.48
CA LEU A 200 -2.44 11.99 18.53
C LEU A 200 -2.75 13.50 18.61
N ALA A 201 -2.96 14.17 17.48
CA ALA A 201 -3.38 15.57 17.47
C ALA A 201 -4.78 15.76 18.07
N SER A 202 -5.72 14.83 17.82
CA SER A 202 -7.09 14.89 18.35
C SER A 202 -7.17 14.64 19.85
N VAL A 203 -6.31 13.76 20.39
CA VAL A 203 -6.28 13.41 21.82
C VAL A 203 -5.15 14.09 22.61
N GLY A 204 -4.30 14.87 21.92
CA GLY A 204 -3.08 15.53 22.41
C GLY A 204 -3.18 16.23 23.78
N PRO A 205 -4.25 16.99 24.09
CA PRO A 205 -4.42 17.62 25.39
C PRO A 205 -4.49 16.64 26.57
N GLN A 206 -4.90 15.39 26.33
CA GLN A 206 -5.00 14.36 27.35
C GLN A 206 -3.63 13.73 27.66
N TRP A 207 -2.72 13.69 26.68
CA TRP A 207 -1.37 13.13 26.83
C TRP A 207 -0.46 13.94 27.75
N ALA A 208 -0.65 15.26 27.82
CA ALA A 208 0.13 16.15 28.69
C ALA A 208 0.13 15.72 30.18
N LYS A 209 -0.87 14.94 30.62
CA LYS A 209 -0.99 14.43 32.00
C LYS A 209 -0.42 13.02 32.20
N HIS A 210 -0.18 12.27 31.13
CA HIS A 210 0.14 10.83 31.18
C HIS A 210 1.52 10.49 30.62
N GLY A 211 2.33 11.50 30.29
CA GLY A 211 3.62 11.34 29.65
C GLY A 211 3.50 11.19 28.13
N PRO A 212 4.64 11.15 27.42
CA PRO A 212 4.64 10.98 25.97
C PRO A 212 4.02 9.64 25.58
N PRO A 213 3.29 9.56 24.45
CA PRO A 213 2.80 8.30 23.92
C PRO A 213 3.99 7.39 23.56
N MET A 214 3.85 6.10 23.85
CA MET A 214 4.76 5.07 23.34
C MET A 214 4.08 4.38 22.16
N ILE A 215 4.82 4.22 21.07
CA ILE A 215 4.34 3.56 19.86
C ILE A 215 4.95 2.17 19.83
N LEU A 216 4.10 1.14 19.74
CA LEU A 216 4.52 -0.23 19.53
C LEU A 216 4.17 -0.63 18.10
N THR A 217 5.19 -1.00 17.33
CA THR A 217 5.04 -1.55 15.98
C THR A 217 4.93 -3.06 16.05
N LEU A 218 3.92 -3.62 15.39
CA LEU A 218 3.55 -5.03 15.39
C LEU A 218 3.47 -5.57 13.97
N THR A 219 3.77 -6.86 13.81
CA THR A 219 3.36 -7.62 12.64
C THR A 219 1.88 -7.96 12.67
N GLY A 220 1.29 -8.31 11.52
CA GLY A 220 -0.10 -8.75 11.43
C GLY A 220 -0.38 -9.97 12.31
N ILE A 221 0.56 -10.91 12.37
CA ILE A 221 0.49 -12.07 13.27
C ILE A 221 0.52 -11.63 14.74
N GLN A 222 1.44 -10.74 15.12
CA GLN A 222 1.51 -10.23 16.49
C GLN A 222 0.23 -9.47 16.87
N LEU A 223 -0.28 -8.61 15.98
CA LEU A 223 -1.55 -7.91 16.17
C LEU A 223 -2.71 -8.90 16.37
N ALA A 224 -2.78 -9.95 15.55
CA ALA A 224 -3.82 -10.97 15.65
C ALA A 224 -3.78 -11.72 17.00
N GLU A 225 -2.59 -12.03 17.52
CA GLU A 225 -2.41 -12.60 18.86
C GLU A 225 -2.82 -11.60 19.97
N HIS A 226 -2.51 -10.32 19.81
CA HIS A 226 -3.00 -9.27 20.70
C HIS A 226 -4.54 -9.20 20.70
N MET A 227 -5.18 -9.23 19.53
CA MET A 227 -6.65 -9.21 19.43
C MET A 227 -7.32 -10.39 20.12
N LYS A 228 -6.66 -11.56 20.13
CA LYS A 228 -7.17 -12.78 20.77
C LYS A 228 -6.97 -12.78 22.29
N SER A 229 -5.90 -12.17 22.77
CA SER A 229 -5.51 -12.20 24.19
C SER A 229 -6.12 -11.06 25.02
N LEU A 230 -6.47 -9.94 24.38
CA LEU A 230 -7.01 -8.77 25.06
C LEU A 230 -8.53 -8.88 25.28
N ASP A 231 -9.00 -8.37 26.42
CA ASP A 231 -10.42 -8.16 26.71
C ASP A 231 -10.92 -6.88 26.01
N ILE A 232 -11.09 -6.97 24.69
CA ILE A 232 -11.58 -5.89 23.82
C ILE A 232 -12.86 -6.29 23.09
N ASP A 233 -13.72 -5.31 22.84
CA ASP A 233 -14.97 -5.49 22.09
C ASP A 233 -14.76 -5.39 20.58
N GLY A 234 -13.62 -4.82 20.15
CA GLY A 234 -13.30 -4.65 18.74
C GLY A 234 -11.98 -3.94 18.50
N VAL A 235 -11.65 -3.80 17.22
CA VAL A 235 -10.50 -3.03 16.71
C VAL A 235 -11.01 -1.97 15.76
N VAL A 236 -10.41 -0.79 15.79
CA VAL A 236 -10.65 0.27 14.81
C VAL A 236 -9.31 0.65 14.18
N PHE A 237 -9.21 0.47 12.87
CA PHE A 237 -8.05 0.92 12.11
C PHE A 237 -8.20 2.39 11.71
N ASN A 238 -7.11 3.16 11.83
CA ASN A 238 -7.04 4.57 11.44
C ASN A 238 -8.24 5.39 11.97
N CYS A 239 -8.47 5.31 13.29
CA CYS A 239 -9.65 5.87 13.95
C CYS A 239 -9.76 7.41 13.92
N ALA A 240 -8.74 8.09 13.40
CA ALA A 240 -8.75 9.51 13.11
C ALA A 240 -8.20 9.73 11.70
N GLY A 241 -8.90 10.53 10.91
CA GLY A 241 -8.53 10.80 9.52
C GLY A 241 -9.74 11.07 8.62
N PRO A 242 -9.52 11.12 7.30
CA PRO A 242 -10.58 11.40 6.33
C PRO A 242 -11.50 10.19 6.08
N VAL A 243 -11.06 8.98 6.38
CA VAL A 243 -11.85 7.75 6.22
C VAL A 243 -12.70 7.56 7.46
N GLU A 244 -13.99 7.26 7.26
CA GLU A 244 -14.92 6.99 8.36
C GLU A 244 -14.46 5.76 9.17
N PRO A 245 -14.18 5.91 10.48
CA PRO A 245 -13.72 4.81 11.31
C PRO A 245 -14.74 3.68 11.38
N ARG A 246 -14.27 2.43 11.25
CA ARG A 246 -15.11 1.24 11.37
C ARG A 246 -14.57 0.32 12.44
N ALA A 247 -15.46 -0.14 13.32
CA ALA A 247 -15.12 -1.15 14.31
C ALA A 247 -15.25 -2.55 13.71
N LEU A 248 -14.18 -3.34 13.79
CA LEU A 248 -14.14 -4.74 13.41
C LEU A 248 -14.20 -5.62 14.66
N HIS A 249 -14.85 -6.77 14.52
CA HIS A 249 -14.95 -7.74 15.61
C HIS A 249 -13.57 -8.39 15.87
N PRO A 250 -13.20 -8.68 17.14
CA PRO A 250 -11.90 -9.26 17.49
C PRO A 250 -11.63 -10.62 16.83
N SER A 251 -12.68 -11.33 16.41
CA SER A 251 -12.56 -12.61 15.70
C SER A 251 -11.76 -12.51 14.40
N LEU A 252 -11.57 -11.32 13.82
CA LEU A 252 -10.68 -11.13 12.68
C LEU A 252 -9.25 -11.62 13.00
N GLY A 253 -8.76 -11.42 14.23
CA GLY A 253 -7.44 -11.93 14.63
C GLY A 253 -7.35 -13.45 14.51
N ARG A 254 -8.40 -14.18 14.90
CA ARG A 254 -8.46 -15.63 14.72
C ARG A 254 -8.43 -16.01 13.24
N LEU A 255 -9.20 -15.32 12.38
CA LEU A 255 -9.24 -15.61 10.94
C LEU A 255 -7.87 -15.42 10.28
N ILE A 256 -7.15 -14.36 10.66
CA ILE A 256 -5.78 -14.10 10.18
C ILE A 256 -4.85 -15.27 10.54
N LEU A 257 -4.87 -15.72 11.81
CA LEU A 257 -4.03 -16.82 12.27
C LEU A 257 -4.38 -18.16 11.59
N GLU A 258 -5.67 -18.44 11.40
CA GLU A 258 -6.15 -19.64 10.70
C GLU A 258 -5.72 -19.65 9.23
N ALA A 259 -5.73 -18.50 8.54
CA ALA A 259 -5.31 -18.38 7.15
C ALA A 259 -3.80 -18.65 6.97
N VAL A 260 -2.96 -18.07 7.85
CA VAL A 260 -1.51 -18.30 7.81
C VAL A 260 -1.16 -19.77 8.07
N ALA A 261 -1.77 -20.39 9.09
CA ALA A 261 -1.53 -21.79 9.40
C ALA A 261 -1.87 -22.71 8.21
N LYS A 262 -2.97 -22.42 7.51
CA LYS A 262 -3.37 -23.17 6.33
C LYS A 262 -2.38 -23.01 5.17
N ALA A 263 -1.86 -21.81 4.95
CA ALA A 263 -0.86 -21.55 3.90
C ALA A 263 0.45 -22.31 4.17
N ASP A 264 0.87 -22.42 5.43
CA ASP A 264 2.06 -23.18 5.83
C ASP A 264 1.90 -24.70 5.57
N GLU A 265 0.71 -25.25 5.83
CA GLU A 265 0.37 -26.66 5.55
C GLU A 265 0.36 -26.97 4.05
N GLU A 266 -0.14 -26.05 3.22
CA GLU A 266 -0.19 -26.21 1.75
C GLU A 266 1.18 -25.98 1.09
N GLY A 267 2.04 -25.13 1.66
CA GLY A 267 3.41 -24.88 1.16
C GLY A 267 4.43 -25.95 1.54
N GLY A 268 4.23 -26.68 2.64
CA GLY A 268 5.13 -27.72 3.13
C GLY A 268 4.99 -29.10 2.46
N GLY A 269 3.95 -29.32 1.65
CA GLY A 269 3.64 -30.61 1.01
C GLY A 269 4.29 -30.84 -0.36
N GLY A 270 5.14 -29.93 -0.84
CA GLY A 270 5.69 -29.94 -2.22
C GLY A 270 7.11 -30.48 -2.38
N GLU A 271 7.79 -30.90 -1.30
CA GLU A 271 9.17 -31.42 -1.34
C GLU A 271 9.26 -32.92 -1.00
N GLU A 272 8.33 -33.76 -1.44
CA GLU A 272 8.56 -35.21 -1.52
C GLU A 272 7.84 -35.80 -2.74
N GLU A 273 8.55 -35.89 -3.88
CA GLU A 273 8.55 -37.07 -4.80
C GLU A 273 9.64 -36.95 -5.88
#